data_AF-A0A0Q7B290-F1
#
_entry.id   AF-A0A0Q7B290-F1
#
_cell.length_a   1.000
_cell.length_b   1.000
_cell.length_c   1.000
_cell.angle_alpha   90.00
_cell.angle_beta   90.00
_cell.angle_gamma   90.00
#
_symmetry.space_group_name_H-M   'P 1'
#
loop_
_entity.id
_entity.type
_entity.pdbx_description
1 polymer ?
#
loop_
_entity_poly.entity_id
_entity_poly.type
_entity_poly.pdbx_seq_one_letter_code
_entity_poly.pdbx_strand_id
1 'polypeptide(L)'
;MSSNPPKHDAWPQPGHWRHCWVRFGRGNYPPPAPGLILDWRREGPRWFAWVIWLDNTQLRDSIQQAWLPATVIRPAKSDINVWNDGPRR
;
A
#
# COMPACT_ATOMS: atom_id res chain seq x y z
N MET A 1 6.74 1.34 -47.04
CA MET A 1 5.88 1.38 -45.84
C MET A 1 6.58 0.58 -44.75
N SER A 2 7.12 1.25 -43.73
CA SER A 2 7.80 0.60 -42.60
C SER A 2 6.74 0.17 -41.58
N SER A 3 6.58 -1.14 -41.40
CA SER A 3 5.77 -1.73 -40.34
C SER A 3 6.48 -1.51 -39.00
N ASN A 4 5.88 -0.74 -38.09
CA ASN A 4 6.35 -0.64 -36.71
C ASN A 4 6.40 -2.05 -36.08
N PRO A 5 7.47 -2.41 -35.35
CA PRO A 5 7.52 -3.67 -34.60
C PRO A 5 6.41 -3.69 -33.53
N PRO A 6 5.94 -4.89 -33.12
CA PRO A 6 4.91 -5.01 -32.10
C PRO A 6 5.34 -4.31 -30.81
N LYS A 7 4.43 -3.51 -30.24
CA LYS A 7 4.58 -2.68 -29.05
C LYS A 7 4.95 -3.53 -27.81
N HIS A 8 6.22 -3.91 -27.70
CA HIS A 8 6.81 -4.59 -26.54
C HIS A 8 7.33 -3.61 -25.47
N ASP A 9 7.06 -2.30 -25.63
CA ASP A 9 7.46 -1.23 -24.70
C ASP A 9 6.48 -1.03 -23.53
N ALA A 10 5.48 -1.91 -23.40
CA ALA A 10 4.56 -1.85 -22.27
C ALA A 10 5.27 -2.37 -21.01
N TRP A 11 5.50 -1.47 -20.04
CA TRP A 11 5.92 -1.87 -18.69
C TRP A 11 4.99 -2.97 -18.16
N PRO A 12 5.52 -3.99 -17.47
CA PRO A 12 4.67 -5.01 -16.87
C PRO A 12 3.64 -4.33 -15.98
N GLN A 13 2.40 -4.82 -16.04
CA GLN A 13 1.36 -4.34 -15.14
C GLN A 13 1.89 -4.46 -13.70
N PRO A 14 1.88 -3.37 -12.91
CA PRO A 14 2.35 -3.45 -11.54
C PRO A 14 1.61 -4.57 -10.83
N GLY A 15 2.36 -5.46 -10.17
CA GLY A 15 1.77 -6.52 -9.35
C GLY A 15 0.77 -5.92 -8.37
N HIS A 16 -0.27 -6.66 -7.99
CA HIS A 16 -1.41 -6.14 -7.22
C HIS A 16 -0.99 -5.33 -5.97
N TRP A 17 -0.78 -4.03 -6.13
CA TRP A 17 -0.55 -3.09 -5.04
C TRP A 17 -1.83 -2.99 -4.24
N ARG A 18 -1.71 -3.02 -2.92
CA ARG A 18 -2.87 -3.04 -2.01
C ARG A 18 -2.69 -2.00 -0.94
N HIS A 19 -3.74 -1.22 -0.70
CA HIS A 19 -3.78 -0.34 0.45
C HIS A 19 -3.89 -1.15 1.75
N CYS A 20 -3.24 -0.65 2.78
CA CYS A 20 -3.23 -1.27 4.09
C CYS A 20 -3.23 -0.23 5.21
N TRP A 21 -3.51 -0.71 6.42
CA TRP A 21 -3.25 -0.03 7.68
C TRP A 21 -2.04 -0.66 8.35
N VAL A 22 -1.08 0.16 8.78
CA VAL A 22 0.11 -0.22 9.55
C VAL A 22 -0.13 0.07 11.01
N ARG A 23 0.01 -0.95 11.88
CA ARG A 23 -0.16 -0.82 13.32
C ARG A 23 1.17 -0.55 14.02
N PHE A 24 1.12 0.32 15.03
CA PHE A 24 2.25 0.62 15.89
C PHE A 24 2.05 0.01 17.28
N GLY A 25 3.04 -0.74 17.77
CA GLY A 25 3.06 -1.26 19.13
C GLY A 25 1.87 -2.13 19.57
N ARG A 26 1.63 -2.19 20.89
CA ARG A 26 0.48 -2.87 21.51
C ARG A 26 -0.52 -1.81 22.00
N GLY A 27 -1.62 -1.65 21.29
CA GLY A 27 -2.70 -0.73 21.69
C GLY A 27 -3.46 -0.15 20.50
N ASN A 28 -4.27 0.87 20.81
CA ASN A 28 -5.04 1.66 19.84
C ASN A 28 -4.46 3.07 19.65
N TYR A 29 -3.34 3.39 20.30
CA TYR A 29 -2.65 4.68 20.19
C TYR A 29 -1.16 4.47 19.91
N PRO A 30 -0.57 5.17 18.91
CA PRO A 30 -1.25 6.01 17.93
C PRO A 30 -2.17 5.18 17.00
N PRO A 31 -3.15 5.81 16.33
CA PRO A 31 -4.02 5.10 15.39
C PRO A 31 -3.20 4.50 14.25
N PRO A 32 -3.64 3.36 13.67
CA PRO A 32 -2.96 2.77 12.53
C PRO A 32 -2.79 3.76 11.38
N ALA A 33 -1.64 3.71 10.72
CA ALA A 33 -1.31 4.58 9.61
C ALA A 33 -1.74 3.99 8.26
N PRO A 34 -2.18 4.81 7.30
CA PRO A 34 -2.41 4.35 5.94
C PRO A 34 -1.06 4.01 5.25
N GLY A 35 -1.06 2.97 4.44
CA GLY A 35 0.10 2.53 3.67
C GLY A 35 -0.25 1.78 2.38
N LEU A 36 0.78 1.51 1.58
CA LEU A 36 0.72 0.80 0.31
C LEU A 36 1.69 -0.38 0.33
N ILE A 37 1.17 -1.57 0.07
CA ILE A 37 1.96 -2.78 -0.10
C ILE A 37 2.49 -2.82 -1.52
N LEU A 38 3.81 -2.94 -1.65
CA LEU A 38 4.53 -2.96 -2.91
C LEU A 38 5.02 -4.36 -3.29
N ASP A 39 5.38 -5.19 -2.30
CA ASP A 39 5.91 -6.54 -2.53
C ASP A 39 5.69 -7.44 -1.32
N TRP A 40 5.84 -8.76 -1.52
CA TRP A 40 5.75 -9.80 -0.50
C TRP A 40 6.97 -10.71 -0.53
N ARG A 41 7.48 -11.04 0.66
CA ARG A 41 8.50 -12.09 0.81
C ARG A 41 8.17 -12.99 1.97
N ARG A 42 8.72 -14.20 1.92
CA ARG A 42 8.62 -15.18 2.98
C ARG A 42 10.01 -15.46 3.56
N GLU A 43 10.13 -15.34 4.87
CA GLU A 43 11.32 -15.71 5.64
C GLU A 43 10.95 -16.82 6.62
N GLY A 44 11.33 -18.06 6.28
CA GLY A 44 10.92 -19.26 7.03
C GLY A 44 9.38 -19.40 7.08
N PRO A 45 8.76 -19.47 8.26
CA PRO A 45 7.31 -19.56 8.40
C PRO A 45 6.59 -18.20 8.35
N ARG A 46 7.32 -17.07 8.28
CA ARG A 46 6.74 -15.72 8.42
C ARG A 46 6.66 -15.01 7.07
N TRP A 47 5.57 -14.28 6.87
CA TRP A 47 5.38 -13.39 5.73
C TRP A 47 5.71 -11.96 6.11
N PHE A 48 6.37 -11.27 5.18
CA PHE A 48 6.70 -9.85 5.26
C PHE A 48 6.24 -9.15 3.99
N ALA A 49 5.84 -7.90 4.12
CA ALA A 49 5.49 -7.06 2.99
C ALA A 49 6.40 -5.83 2.94
N TRP A 50 6.82 -5.43 1.74
CA TRP A 50 7.47 -4.13 1.54
C TRP A 50 6.38 -3.07 1.50
N VAL A 51 6.39 -2.15 2.45
CA VAL A 51 5.32 -1.18 2.65
C VAL A 51 5.90 0.22 2.67
N ILE A 52 5.24 1.16 1.99
CA ILE A 52 5.39 2.61 2.21
C ILE A 52 4.20 3.08 3.04
N TRP A 53 4.40 3.84 4.11
CA TRP A 53 3.30 4.35 4.96
C TRP A 53 3.60 5.73 5.54
N LEU A 54 2.55 6.41 6.02
CA LEU A 54 2.65 7.66 6.78
C LEU A 54 2.87 7.35 8.27
N ASP A 55 4.09 7.46 8.76
CA ASP A 55 4.38 7.34 10.19
C ASP A 55 3.94 8.60 10.94
N ASN A 56 2.90 8.46 11.75
CA ASN A 56 2.30 9.49 12.60
C ASN A 56 2.66 9.30 14.09
N THR A 57 3.68 8.49 14.40
CA THR A 57 4.07 8.21 15.79
C THR A 57 4.97 9.30 16.38
N GLN A 58 5.55 10.15 15.53
CA GLN A 58 6.46 11.22 15.89
C GLN A 58 5.73 12.57 15.95
N LEU A 59 6.44 13.62 16.39
CA LEU A 59 5.90 14.98 16.44
C LEU A 59 5.49 15.51 15.05
N ARG A 60 6.08 14.97 13.98
CA ARG A 60 5.77 15.31 12.59
C ARG A 60 5.58 14.04 11.79
N ASP A 61 4.54 14.04 10.96
CA ASP A 61 4.27 12.94 10.03
C ASP A 61 5.43 12.79 9.04
N SER A 62 5.81 11.54 8.78
CA SER A 62 6.88 11.22 7.82
C SER A 62 6.53 10.02 6.96
N ILE A 63 7.04 9.99 5.73
CA ILE A 63 6.91 8.81 4.87
C ILE A 63 8.03 7.84 5.23
N GLN A 64 7.66 6.60 5.57
CA GLN A 64 8.59 5.52 5.88
C GLN A 64 8.45 4.38 4.88
N GLN A 65 9.50 3.58 4.72
CA GLN A 65 9.47 2.34 3.95
C GLN A 65 10.29 1.22 4.61
N ALA A 66 9.73 0.02 4.67
CA ALA A 66 10.39 -1.14 5.29
C ALA A 66 9.69 -2.46 4.95
N TRP A 67 10.38 -3.57 5.22
CA TRP A 67 9.79 -4.91 5.28
C TRP A 67 9.10 -5.09 6.63
N LEU A 68 7.77 -5.07 6.64
CA LEU A 68 6.97 -5.23 7.85
C LEU A 68 6.40 -6.66 7.95
N PRO A 69 6.36 -7.26 9.16
CA PRO A 69 5.72 -8.55 9.32
C PRO A 69 4.21 -8.43 9.05
N ALA A 70 3.62 -9.43 8.38
CA ALA A 70 2.20 -9.42 8.03
C ALA A 70 1.27 -9.22 9.25
N THR A 71 1.73 -9.56 10.46
CA THR A 71 0.98 -9.43 11.71
C THR A 71 0.65 -7.98 12.07
N VAL A 72 1.47 -7.01 11.65
CA VAL A 72 1.25 -5.57 11.92
C VAL A 72 0.50 -4.85 10.79
N ILE A 73 0.11 -5.58 9.73
CA ILE A 73 -0.58 -5.04 8.56
C ILE A 73 -2.05 -5.46 8.60
N ARG A 74 -2.96 -4.57 8.20
CA ARG A 74 -4.36 -4.90 7.95
C ARG A 74 -4.79 -4.43 6.56
N PRO A 75 -5.51 -5.24 5.77
CA PRO A 75 -6.03 -4.78 4.49
C PRO A 75 -6.93 -3.55 4.67
N ALA A 76 -6.72 -2.53 3.84
CA ALA A 76 -7.65 -1.41 3.73
C ALA A 76 -8.51 -1.64 2.48
N LYS A 77 -9.84 -1.57 2.61
CA LYS A 77 -10.71 -1.49 1.44
C LYS A 77 -10.63 -0.07 0.91
N SER A 78 -10.11 0.07 -0.29
CA SER A 78 -10.19 1.32 -1.04
C SER A 78 -11.48 1.28 -1.82
N ASP A 79 -12.52 1.90 -1.27
CA ASP A 79 -13.67 2.23 -2.09
C ASP A 79 -13.34 3.51 -2.85
N ILE A 80 -13.12 3.41 -4.15
CA ILE A 80 -12.88 4.57 -5.03
C ILE A 80 -14.20 5.21 -5.47
N ASN A 81 -15.34 4.55 -5.26
CA ASN A 81 -16.66 5.03 -5.71
C ASN A 81 -17.34 5.96 -4.69
N VAL A 82 -16.69 6.33 -3.59
CA VAL A 82 -17.19 7.35 -2.65
C VAL A 82 -17.11 8.77 -3.20
N TRP A 83 -16.42 8.98 -4.33
CA TRP A 83 -16.43 10.24 -5.08
C TRP A 83 -17.59 10.34 -6.08
N ASN A 84 -18.71 9.67 -5.81
CA ASN A 84 -19.96 9.98 -6.49
C ASN A 84 -20.50 11.28 -5.86
N ASP A 85 -19.93 12.40 -6.30
CA ASP A 85 -20.52 13.73 -6.16
C ASP A 85 -21.83 13.73 -6.95
N GLY A 86 -22.86 13.07 -6.41
CA GLY A 86 -24.22 13.21 -6.89
C GLY A 86 -24.56 14.71 -6.94
N PRO A 87 -25.34 15.16 -7.93
CA PRO A 87 -25.62 16.58 -8.09
C PRO A 87 -26.19 17.11 -6.77
N ARG A 88 -25.49 18.09 -6.17
CA ARG A 88 -25.99 18.84 -5.02
C ARG A 88 -27.38 19.37 -5.41
N ARG A 89 -28.42 18.83 -4.78
CA ARG A 89 -29.78 19.35 -4.86
C ARG A 89 -29.96 20.43 -3.80
#